data_AF-A0A956FUY6-F1
#
_entry.id   AF-A0A956FUY6-F1
#
_cell.length_a   1.000
_cell.length_b   1.000
_cell.length_c   1.000
_cell.angle_alpha   90.00
_cell.angle_beta   90.00
_cell.angle_gamma   90.00
#
_symmetry.space_group_name_H-M   'P 1'
#
loop_
_entity.id
_entity.type
_entity.pdbx_description
1 polymer ?
#
loop_
_entity_poly.entity_id
_entity_poly.type
_entity_poly.pdbx_seq_one_letter_code
_entity_poly.pdbx_strand_id
1 'polypeptide(L)'
;MSVTREHEWILVGCGLIAHADEIIDIGEWDAMLRLLAEVVAEDEREVWKGLLADQGAVEERFAELSPPDPTHHEAILRRCWAMALVDGGDSEIEATVYERIARALGVDDDDAARWREAWTAAALERAELVAGLAAAFANLDGHLDFNEAIHFDNLLERLPLPMGRRLELANLLHKPPKLAPLVRVLGGYEPDERVQVLHQLMPLVRASQRGGSEIAALLLLAEQVDVPRATIEGLLGPRSAD
;
A
#
# COMPACT_ATOMS: atom_id res chain seq x y z
N MET A 1 19.69 9.85 11.16
CA MET A 1 20.02 8.48 11.63
C MET A 1 20.45 7.75 10.38
N SER A 2 21.70 7.32 10.30
CA SER A 2 22.19 6.64 9.08
C SER A 2 21.31 5.44 8.74
N VAL A 3 20.93 5.33 7.47
CA VAL A 3 20.10 4.25 6.94
C VAL A 3 20.72 2.89 7.29
N THR A 4 19.93 1.97 7.82
CA THR A 4 20.39 0.60 8.12
C THR A 4 20.62 -0.15 6.82
N ARG A 5 21.42 -1.22 6.84
CA ARG A 5 21.64 -2.05 5.65
C ARG A 5 20.34 -2.63 5.09
N GLU A 6 19.43 -3.03 5.96
CA GLU A 6 18.09 -3.51 5.57
C GLU A 6 17.30 -2.42 4.85
N HIS A 7 17.21 -1.22 5.43
CA HIS A 7 16.50 -0.10 4.82
C HIS A 7 17.13 0.32 3.49
N GLU A 8 18.46 0.28 3.39
CA GLU A 8 19.16 0.55 2.14
C GLU A 8 18.78 -0.48 1.05
N TRP A 9 18.77 -1.77 1.38
CA TRP A 9 18.30 -2.81 0.46
C TRP A 9 16.84 -2.60 0.04
N ILE A 10 15.97 -2.22 0.97
CA ILE A 10 14.57 -1.91 0.67
C ILE A 10 14.47 -0.72 -0.29
N LEU A 11 15.17 0.38 -0.01
CA LEU A 11 15.13 1.58 -0.85
C LEU A 11 15.66 1.32 -2.27
N VAL A 12 16.83 0.70 -2.37
CA VAL A 12 17.46 0.39 -3.66
C VAL A 12 16.65 -0.66 -4.43
N GLY A 13 16.17 -1.71 -3.76
CA GLY A 13 15.35 -2.74 -4.37
C GLY A 13 14.01 -2.20 -4.89
N CYS A 14 13.31 -1.38 -4.10
CA CYS A 14 12.10 -0.68 -4.57
C CYS A 14 12.41 0.28 -5.71
N GLY A 15 13.55 0.99 -5.66
CA GLY A 15 13.97 1.87 -6.76
C GLY A 15 14.21 1.12 -8.06
N LEU A 16 14.87 -0.05 -8.00
CA LEU A 16 15.06 -0.90 -9.18
C LEU A 16 13.74 -1.35 -9.80
N ILE A 17 12.77 -1.71 -8.97
CA ILE A 17 11.43 -2.11 -9.43
C ILE A 17 10.72 -0.92 -10.09
N ALA A 18 10.70 0.24 -9.45
CA ALA A 18 10.07 1.44 -10.02
C ALA A 18 10.73 1.93 -11.32
N HIS A 19 12.00 1.58 -11.56
CA HIS A 19 12.70 1.88 -12.82
C HIS A 19 12.62 0.73 -13.84
N ALA A 20 11.89 -0.35 -13.55
CA ALA A 20 11.97 -1.59 -14.34
C ALA A 20 11.57 -1.36 -15.81
N ASP A 21 10.60 -0.51 -16.08
CA ASP A 21 10.09 -0.17 -17.43
C ASP A 21 10.61 1.18 -17.97
N GLU A 22 11.65 1.74 -17.34
CA GLU A 22 12.28 3.04 -17.66
C GLU A 22 11.40 4.28 -17.37
N ILE A 23 10.20 4.13 -16.83
CA ILE A 23 9.29 5.25 -16.53
C ILE A 23 8.72 5.10 -15.11
N ILE A 24 9.22 5.92 -14.18
CA ILE A 24 8.56 6.04 -12.87
C ILE A 24 7.26 6.82 -13.02
N ASP A 25 6.14 6.20 -12.66
CA ASP A 25 4.86 6.87 -12.59
C ASP A 25 4.68 7.70 -11.28
N ILE A 26 3.64 8.54 -11.24
CA ILE A 26 3.38 9.39 -10.07
C ILE A 26 3.08 8.55 -8.81
N GLY A 27 2.40 7.41 -8.96
CA GLY A 27 2.01 6.53 -7.87
C GLY A 27 3.20 5.83 -7.22
N GLU A 28 4.11 5.30 -8.04
CA GLU A 28 5.38 4.67 -7.63
C GLU A 28 6.29 5.68 -6.96
N TRP A 29 6.42 6.88 -7.54
CA TRP A 29 7.21 7.96 -6.92
C TRP A 29 6.62 8.35 -5.55
N ASP A 30 5.31 8.53 -5.46
CA ASP A 30 4.63 8.82 -4.20
C ASP A 30 4.81 7.68 -3.16
N ALA A 31 4.80 6.42 -3.60
CA ALA A 31 5.07 5.26 -2.74
C ALA A 31 6.51 5.28 -2.23
N MET A 32 7.47 5.61 -3.08
CA MET A 32 8.88 5.71 -2.72
C MET A 32 9.15 6.89 -1.76
N LEU A 33 8.47 8.02 -1.95
CA LEU A 33 8.54 9.15 -1.01
C LEU A 33 8.00 8.79 0.38
N ARG A 34 6.92 8.01 0.46
CA ARG A 34 6.39 7.51 1.74
C ARG A 34 7.40 6.57 2.42
N LEU A 35 8.00 5.66 1.65
CA LEU A 35 9.03 4.76 2.14
C LEU A 35 10.25 5.53 2.69
N LEU A 36 10.72 6.57 1.97
CA LEU A 36 11.78 7.45 2.46
C LEU A 36 11.41 8.14 3.77
N ALA A 37 10.16 8.61 3.90
CA ALA A 37 9.72 9.25 5.13
C ALA A 37 9.70 8.28 6.33
N GLU A 38 9.42 6.99 6.08
CA GLU A 38 9.41 5.91 7.08
C GLU A 38 10.83 5.55 7.56
N VAL A 39 11.78 5.41 6.64
CA VAL A 39 13.07 4.75 6.95
C VAL A 39 14.29 5.68 6.95
N VAL A 40 14.16 6.90 6.41
CA VAL A 40 15.25 7.87 6.25
C VAL A 40 14.98 9.13 7.07
N ALA A 41 16.02 9.59 7.78
CA ALA A 41 15.98 10.84 8.53
C ALA A 41 15.84 12.05 7.59
N GLU A 42 15.15 13.09 8.04
CA GLU A 42 14.74 14.22 7.20
C GLU A 42 15.91 14.92 6.49
N ASP A 43 17.06 15.02 7.14
CA ASP A 43 18.29 15.64 6.64
C ASP A 43 18.98 14.83 5.52
N GLU A 44 18.68 13.53 5.41
CA GLU A 44 19.26 12.63 4.40
C GLU A 44 18.30 12.40 3.22
N ARG A 45 17.03 12.81 3.32
CA ARG A 45 15.99 12.49 2.32
C ARG A 45 16.27 13.05 0.94
N GLU A 46 16.78 14.28 0.82
CA GLU A 46 17.06 14.89 -0.49
C GLU A 46 18.17 14.16 -1.24
N VAL A 47 19.16 13.64 -0.54
CA VAL A 47 20.23 12.81 -1.14
C VAL A 47 19.64 11.52 -1.69
N TRP A 48 18.81 10.85 -0.89
CA TRP A 48 18.14 9.62 -1.31
C TRP A 48 17.13 9.83 -2.45
N LYS A 49 16.38 10.94 -2.45
CA LYS A 49 15.52 11.32 -3.58
C LYS A 49 16.33 11.49 -4.86
N GLY A 50 17.48 12.18 -4.78
CA GLY A 50 18.37 12.35 -5.93
C GLY A 50 18.88 11.02 -6.48
N LEU A 51 19.27 10.10 -5.60
CA LEU A 51 19.69 8.75 -5.99
C LEU A 51 18.54 7.97 -6.63
N LEU A 52 17.37 7.92 -6.00
CA LEU A 52 16.24 7.11 -6.45
C LEU A 52 15.56 7.66 -7.72
N ALA A 53 15.75 8.93 -8.04
CA ALA A 53 15.29 9.52 -9.29
C ALA A 53 16.17 9.16 -10.51
N ASP A 54 17.36 8.60 -10.28
CA ASP A 54 18.34 8.25 -11.32
C ASP A 54 18.54 6.73 -11.37
N GLN A 55 18.05 6.10 -12.44
CA GLN A 55 18.18 4.66 -12.66
C GLN A 55 19.64 4.18 -12.60
N GLY A 56 20.56 4.93 -13.19
CA GLY A 56 21.98 4.57 -13.21
C GLY A 56 22.58 4.59 -11.81
N ALA A 57 22.22 5.61 -11.01
CA ALA A 57 22.66 5.69 -9.61
C ALA A 57 22.10 4.56 -8.74
N VAL A 58 20.84 4.16 -8.96
CA VAL A 58 20.23 3.00 -8.26
C VAL A 58 20.96 1.70 -8.63
N GLU A 59 21.23 1.48 -9.92
CA GLU A 59 21.95 0.31 -10.43
C GLU A 59 23.38 0.21 -9.88
N GLU A 60 24.12 1.33 -9.91
CA GLU A 60 25.45 1.41 -9.30
C GLU A 60 25.39 1.10 -7.81
N ARG A 61 24.42 1.69 -7.09
CA ARG A 61 24.28 1.42 -5.66
C ARG A 61 23.97 -0.04 -5.36
N PHE A 62 23.09 -0.65 -6.14
CA PHE A 62 22.73 -2.07 -6.02
C PHE A 62 23.94 -2.99 -6.16
N ALA A 63 24.81 -2.73 -7.14
CA ALA A 63 26.01 -3.53 -7.37
C ALA A 63 27.01 -3.49 -6.20
N GLU A 64 26.97 -2.43 -5.38
CA GLU A 64 27.82 -2.25 -4.20
C GLU A 64 27.25 -2.89 -2.93
N LEU A 65 25.97 -3.27 -2.93
CA LEU A 65 25.31 -3.77 -1.72
C LEU A 65 25.86 -5.14 -1.31
N SER A 66 26.26 -5.22 -0.05
CA SER A 66 26.47 -6.52 0.61
C SER A 66 25.15 -7.02 1.17
N PRO A 67 24.79 -8.31 1.02
CA PRO A 67 23.53 -8.83 1.53
C PRO A 67 23.42 -8.65 3.06
N PRO A 68 22.22 -8.33 3.58
CA PRO A 68 21.98 -8.25 5.01
C PRO A 68 21.83 -9.67 5.59
N ASP A 69 21.57 -9.75 6.90
CA ASP A 69 21.31 -11.03 7.57
C ASP A 69 20.12 -11.75 6.90
N PRO A 70 20.22 -13.06 6.59
CA PRO A 70 19.16 -13.86 5.97
C PRO A 70 17.78 -13.75 6.62
N THR A 71 17.69 -13.46 7.93
CA THR A 71 16.40 -13.27 8.59
C THR A 71 15.58 -12.10 8.05
N HIS A 72 16.19 -11.17 7.30
CA HIS A 72 15.52 -10.00 6.72
C HIS A 72 15.18 -10.17 5.24
N HIS A 73 15.68 -11.21 4.57
CA HIS A 73 15.56 -11.32 3.10
C HIS A 73 14.11 -11.36 2.63
N GLU A 74 13.27 -12.16 3.30
CA GLU A 74 11.85 -12.24 2.97
C GLU A 74 11.15 -10.89 3.18
N ALA A 75 11.46 -10.16 4.26
CA ALA A 75 10.85 -8.86 4.54
C ALA A 75 11.26 -7.80 3.49
N ILE A 76 12.54 -7.80 3.09
CA ILE A 76 13.06 -6.94 2.02
C ILE A 76 12.35 -7.23 0.71
N LEU A 77 12.30 -8.50 0.30
CA LEU A 77 11.64 -8.92 -0.93
C LEU A 77 10.15 -8.58 -0.91
N ARG A 78 9.47 -8.77 0.23
CA ARG A 78 8.06 -8.38 0.37
C ARG A 78 7.85 -6.90 0.14
N ARG A 79 8.74 -6.03 0.64
CA ARG A 79 8.67 -4.57 0.39
C ARG A 79 8.95 -4.23 -1.07
N CYS A 80 9.94 -4.88 -1.70
CA CYS A 80 10.23 -4.69 -3.12
C CYS A 80 9.04 -5.10 -4.01
N TRP A 81 8.43 -6.26 -3.75
CA TRP A 81 7.27 -6.72 -4.50
C TRP A 81 6.03 -5.85 -4.27
N ALA A 82 5.85 -5.31 -3.06
CA ALA A 82 4.79 -4.35 -2.80
C ALA A 82 4.93 -3.06 -3.62
N MET A 83 6.15 -2.69 -4.05
CA MET A 83 6.37 -1.59 -4.99
C MET A 83 5.85 -1.95 -6.39
N ALA A 84 6.15 -3.16 -6.89
CA ALA A 84 5.68 -3.60 -8.20
C ALA A 84 4.15 -3.61 -8.30
N LEU A 85 3.47 -3.88 -7.19
CA LEU A 85 2.01 -3.94 -7.18
C LEU A 85 1.33 -2.55 -7.11
N VAL A 86 2.07 -1.43 -7.06
CA VAL A 86 1.49 -0.10 -6.82
C VAL A 86 0.45 0.29 -7.88
N ASP A 87 0.69 -0.04 -9.14
CA ASP A 87 -0.21 0.26 -10.27
C ASP A 87 -1.32 -0.80 -10.47
N GLY A 88 -1.20 -1.93 -9.76
CA GLY A 88 -2.10 -3.06 -9.79
C GLY A 88 -1.78 -4.15 -10.83
N GLY A 89 -0.62 -4.08 -11.47
CA GLY A 89 -0.10 -5.11 -12.37
C GLY A 89 0.94 -6.01 -11.73
N ASP A 90 1.14 -7.20 -12.31
CA ASP A 90 2.34 -8.00 -12.14
C ASP A 90 3.08 -8.05 -13.49
N SER A 91 3.87 -7.02 -13.79
CA SER A 91 4.61 -6.99 -15.05
C SER A 91 5.70 -8.05 -15.07
N GLU A 92 5.90 -8.72 -16.22
CA GLU A 92 7.01 -9.67 -16.42
C GLU A 92 8.37 -8.98 -16.24
N ILE A 93 8.45 -7.68 -16.53
CA ILE A 93 9.68 -6.87 -16.40
C ILE A 93 10.02 -6.67 -14.92
N GLU A 94 9.05 -6.27 -14.10
CA GLU A 94 9.22 -6.10 -12.66
C GLU A 94 9.50 -7.44 -11.96
N ALA A 95 8.86 -8.52 -12.41
CA ALA A 95 9.13 -9.87 -11.92
C ALA A 95 10.61 -10.27 -12.18
N THR A 96 11.14 -9.94 -13.36
CA THR A 96 12.55 -10.19 -13.69
C THR A 96 13.50 -9.40 -12.79
N VAL A 97 13.18 -8.14 -12.49
CA VAL A 97 13.95 -7.31 -11.55
C VAL A 97 13.87 -7.86 -10.13
N TYR A 98 12.68 -8.27 -9.68
CA TYR A 98 12.46 -8.89 -8.38
C TYR A 98 13.29 -10.17 -8.22
N GLU A 99 13.31 -11.05 -9.22
CA GLU A 99 14.15 -12.26 -9.23
C GLU A 99 15.64 -11.92 -9.18
N ARG A 100 16.07 -10.84 -9.83
CA ARG A 100 17.45 -10.34 -9.75
C ARG A 100 17.81 -9.92 -8.33
N ILE A 101 16.91 -9.24 -7.63
CA ILE A 101 17.08 -8.84 -6.22
C ILE A 101 17.14 -10.08 -5.33
N ALA A 102 16.23 -11.04 -5.52
CA ALA A 102 16.20 -12.29 -4.76
C ALA A 102 17.51 -13.08 -4.90
N ARG A 103 18.03 -13.23 -6.13
CA ARG A 103 19.32 -13.89 -6.39
C ARG A 103 20.49 -13.16 -5.73
N ALA A 104 20.49 -11.83 -5.70
CA ALA A 104 21.53 -11.04 -5.05
C ALA A 104 21.50 -11.19 -3.51
N LEU A 105 20.33 -11.45 -2.92
CA LEU A 105 20.17 -11.81 -1.51
C LEU A 105 20.53 -13.28 -1.23
N GLY A 106 20.60 -14.12 -2.26
CA GLY A 106 20.85 -15.56 -2.11
C GLY A 106 19.60 -16.39 -1.82
N VAL A 107 18.42 -15.86 -2.16
CA VAL A 107 17.14 -16.57 -2.09
C VAL A 107 16.97 -17.44 -3.33
N ASP A 108 16.43 -18.65 -3.14
CA ASP A 108 16.14 -19.59 -4.23
C ASP A 108 14.99 -19.09 -5.13
N ASP A 109 15.09 -19.34 -6.44
CA ASP A 109 14.12 -18.86 -7.43
C ASP A 109 12.71 -19.43 -7.17
N ASP A 110 12.59 -20.69 -6.72
CA ASP A 110 11.29 -21.32 -6.43
C ASP A 110 10.64 -20.69 -5.18
N ASP A 111 11.43 -20.39 -4.15
CA ASP A 111 10.96 -19.71 -2.94
C ASP A 111 10.52 -18.27 -3.25
N ALA A 112 11.31 -17.54 -4.04
CA ALA A 112 10.99 -16.18 -4.46
C ALA A 112 9.70 -16.11 -5.28
N ALA A 113 9.51 -17.05 -6.23
CA ALA A 113 8.30 -17.15 -7.03
C ALA A 113 7.07 -17.50 -6.18
N ARG A 114 7.19 -18.46 -5.25
CA ARG A 114 6.11 -18.84 -4.33
C ARG A 114 5.67 -17.66 -3.45
N TRP A 115 6.62 -16.91 -2.90
CA TRP A 115 6.32 -15.72 -2.10
C TRP A 115 5.61 -14.64 -2.92
N ARG A 116 6.10 -14.40 -4.14
CA ARG A 116 5.52 -13.44 -5.08
C ARG A 116 4.03 -13.75 -5.34
N GLU A 117 3.72 -14.99 -5.70
CA GLU A 117 2.34 -15.43 -5.93
C GLU A 117 1.45 -15.24 -4.69
N ALA A 118 1.94 -15.65 -3.51
CA ALA A 118 1.21 -15.52 -2.26
C ALA A 118 0.93 -14.05 -1.89
N TRP A 119 1.92 -13.17 -2.07
CA TRP A 119 1.78 -11.75 -1.75
C TRP A 119 0.91 -11.00 -2.76
N THR A 120 0.96 -11.36 -4.05
CA THR A 120 0.02 -10.83 -5.05
C THR A 120 -1.41 -11.19 -4.70
N ALA A 121 -1.68 -12.46 -4.37
CA ALA A 121 -3.01 -12.90 -3.97
C ALA A 121 -3.51 -12.16 -2.71
N ALA A 122 -2.66 -12.05 -1.68
CA ALA A 122 -3.00 -11.33 -0.45
C ALA A 122 -3.25 -9.82 -0.69
N ALA A 123 -2.46 -9.19 -1.56
CA ALA A 123 -2.64 -7.78 -1.91
C ALA A 123 -3.98 -7.54 -2.63
N LEU A 124 -4.34 -8.43 -3.55
CA LEU A 124 -5.62 -8.39 -4.28
C LEU A 124 -6.81 -8.57 -3.32
N GLU A 125 -6.77 -9.60 -2.47
CA GLU A 125 -7.82 -9.85 -1.47
C GLU A 125 -8.03 -8.65 -0.54
N ARG A 126 -6.92 -8.05 -0.09
CA ARG A 126 -6.96 -6.85 0.75
C ARG A 126 -7.53 -5.65 0.01
N ALA A 127 -7.13 -5.44 -1.25
CA ALA A 127 -7.66 -4.36 -2.07
C ALA A 127 -9.18 -4.50 -2.30
N GLU A 128 -9.66 -5.71 -2.54
CA GLU A 128 -11.10 -6.00 -2.65
C GLU A 128 -11.85 -5.73 -1.34
N LEU A 129 -11.27 -6.10 -0.20
CA LEU A 129 -11.83 -5.79 1.12
C LEU A 129 -11.95 -4.27 1.32
N VAL A 130 -10.90 -3.53 0.98
CA VAL A 130 -10.87 -2.06 1.11
C VAL A 130 -11.90 -1.42 0.20
N ALA A 131 -11.97 -1.84 -1.07
CA ALA A 131 -13.01 -1.38 -2.00
C ALA A 131 -14.42 -1.71 -1.49
N GLY A 132 -14.64 -2.90 -0.96
CA GLY A 132 -15.92 -3.31 -0.38
C GLY A 132 -16.31 -2.45 0.83
N LEU A 133 -15.38 -2.21 1.74
CA LEU A 133 -15.60 -1.35 2.91
C LEU A 133 -15.87 0.09 2.47
N ALA A 134 -15.08 0.64 1.55
CA ALA A 134 -15.26 1.97 1.02
C ALA A 134 -16.63 2.16 0.36
N ALA A 135 -17.08 1.22 -0.47
CA ALA A 135 -18.39 1.29 -1.10
C ALA A 135 -19.54 1.25 -0.08
N ALA A 136 -19.39 0.45 0.98
CA ALA A 136 -20.35 0.40 2.06
C ALA A 136 -20.34 1.69 2.90
N PHE A 137 -19.18 2.32 3.10
CA PHE A 137 -19.03 3.59 3.80
C PHE A 137 -19.66 4.75 3.01
N ALA A 138 -19.39 4.83 1.70
CA ALA A 138 -19.98 5.82 0.79
C ALA A 138 -21.51 5.69 0.64
N ASN A 139 -22.12 4.63 1.17
CA ASN A 139 -23.56 4.39 1.13
C ASN A 139 -24.18 4.24 2.54
N LEU A 140 -23.48 4.66 3.60
CA LEU A 140 -23.92 4.45 4.99
C LEU A 140 -25.31 5.04 5.27
N ASP A 141 -25.66 6.14 4.63
CA ASP A 141 -26.93 6.87 4.78
C ASP A 141 -27.94 6.59 3.65
N GLY A 142 -27.59 5.68 2.74
CA GLY A 142 -28.37 5.34 1.55
C GLY A 142 -28.36 6.39 0.42
N HIS A 143 -27.51 7.43 0.49
CA HIS A 143 -27.42 8.50 -0.49
C HIS A 143 -25.97 8.75 -0.92
N LEU A 144 -25.57 8.16 -2.04
CA LEU A 144 -24.26 8.45 -2.65
C LEU A 144 -24.21 9.89 -3.17
N ASP A 145 -23.32 10.71 -2.62
CA ASP A 145 -23.01 12.02 -3.17
C ASP A 145 -21.86 12.00 -4.19
N PHE A 146 -21.73 13.08 -4.96
CA PHE A 146 -20.74 13.19 -6.03
C PHE A 146 -19.29 13.21 -5.51
N ASN A 147 -19.05 13.78 -4.33
CA ASN A 147 -17.71 13.81 -3.75
C ASN A 147 -17.31 12.41 -3.27
N GLU A 148 -18.22 11.69 -2.61
CA GLU A 148 -18.00 10.30 -2.20
C GLU A 148 -17.69 9.38 -3.38
N ALA A 149 -18.39 9.57 -4.51
CA ALA A 149 -18.11 8.85 -5.75
C ALA A 149 -16.69 9.15 -6.27
N ILE A 150 -16.29 10.42 -6.35
CA ILE A 150 -14.92 10.80 -6.75
C ILE A 150 -13.87 10.19 -5.82
N HIS A 151 -14.10 10.24 -4.50
CA HIS A 151 -13.15 9.71 -3.53
C HIS A 151 -13.05 8.18 -3.57
N PHE A 152 -14.14 7.51 -3.91
CA PHE A 152 -14.14 6.07 -4.16
C PHE A 152 -13.37 5.71 -5.44
N ASP A 153 -13.60 6.43 -6.54
CA ASP A 153 -12.86 6.21 -7.79
C ASP A 153 -11.36 6.45 -7.60
N ASN A 154 -10.99 7.56 -6.95
CA ASN A 154 -9.59 7.86 -6.58
C ASN A 154 -8.98 6.79 -5.66
N LEU A 155 -9.78 6.15 -4.80
CA LEU A 155 -9.32 5.04 -3.96
C LEU A 155 -9.03 3.82 -4.84
N LEU A 156 -9.97 3.45 -5.73
CA LEU A 156 -9.79 2.32 -6.64
C LEU A 156 -8.56 2.46 -7.55
N GLU A 157 -8.24 3.68 -7.97
CA GLU A 157 -7.03 3.97 -8.76
C GLU A 157 -5.73 3.71 -8.00
N ARG A 158 -5.73 3.87 -6.66
CA ARG A 158 -4.54 3.66 -5.80
C ARG A 158 -4.41 2.25 -5.24
N LEU A 159 -5.44 1.44 -5.41
CA LEU A 159 -5.42 0.06 -4.95
C LEU A 159 -4.66 -0.82 -5.96
N PRO A 160 -3.92 -1.83 -5.48
CA PRO A 160 -3.17 -2.76 -6.32
C PRO A 160 -4.13 -3.72 -7.03
N LEU A 161 -4.87 -3.19 -8.01
CA LEU A 161 -5.94 -3.87 -8.74
C LEU A 161 -5.67 -3.84 -10.24
N PRO A 162 -5.78 -4.98 -10.93
CA PRO A 162 -5.78 -4.99 -12.39
C PRO A 162 -6.93 -4.13 -12.93
N MET A 163 -6.72 -3.45 -14.07
CA MET A 163 -7.71 -2.54 -14.67
C MET A 163 -9.10 -3.18 -14.82
N GLY A 164 -9.15 -4.44 -15.29
CA GLY A 164 -10.42 -5.17 -15.42
C GLY A 164 -11.16 -5.32 -14.08
N ARG A 165 -10.42 -5.63 -13.01
CA ARG A 165 -10.99 -5.79 -11.67
C ARG A 165 -11.42 -4.45 -11.08
N ARG A 166 -10.69 -3.37 -11.36
CA ARG A 166 -11.04 -2.00 -10.97
C ARG A 166 -12.42 -1.61 -11.52
N LEU A 167 -12.67 -1.88 -12.81
CA LEU A 167 -13.97 -1.63 -13.45
C LEU A 167 -15.11 -2.46 -12.85
N GLU A 168 -14.84 -3.71 -12.48
CA GLU A 168 -15.83 -4.54 -11.79
C GLU A 168 -16.19 -3.97 -10.42
N LEU A 169 -15.18 -3.58 -9.63
CA LEU A 169 -15.34 -3.04 -8.28
C LEU A 169 -15.98 -1.64 -8.28
N ALA A 170 -15.84 -0.87 -9.35
CA ALA A 170 -16.55 0.41 -9.53
C ALA A 170 -18.08 0.24 -9.37
N ASN A 171 -18.63 -0.92 -9.78
CA ASN A 171 -20.06 -1.20 -9.64
C ASN A 171 -20.54 -1.37 -8.19
N LEU A 172 -19.62 -1.55 -7.22
CA LEU A 172 -19.98 -1.67 -5.81
C LEU A 172 -20.63 -0.40 -5.28
N LEU A 173 -20.34 0.78 -5.83
CA LEU A 173 -21.02 2.01 -5.44
C LEU A 173 -22.54 1.95 -5.63
N HIS A 174 -22.99 1.27 -6.68
CA HIS A 174 -24.42 1.13 -6.98
C HIS A 174 -25.08 -0.05 -6.26
N LYS A 175 -24.28 -1.03 -5.83
CA LYS A 175 -24.73 -2.23 -5.11
C LYS A 175 -23.75 -2.53 -3.97
N PRO A 176 -23.75 -1.69 -2.92
CA PRO A 176 -22.76 -1.82 -1.86
C PRO A 176 -22.92 -3.16 -1.13
N PRO A 177 -21.80 -3.82 -0.78
CA PRO A 177 -21.85 -5.01 0.04
C PRO A 177 -22.34 -4.66 1.45
N LYS A 178 -22.85 -5.67 2.16
CA LYS A 178 -23.18 -5.51 3.58
C LYS A 178 -21.89 -5.40 4.39
N LEU A 179 -21.86 -4.49 5.38
CA LEU A 179 -20.69 -4.32 6.25
C LEU A 179 -20.36 -5.57 7.07
N ALA A 180 -21.35 -6.26 7.66
CA ALA A 180 -21.09 -7.35 8.61
C ALA A 180 -20.20 -8.49 8.05
N PRO A 181 -20.39 -8.99 6.82
CA PRO A 181 -19.44 -9.91 6.19
C PRO A 181 -18.01 -9.34 6.07
N LEU A 182 -17.87 -8.08 5.67
CA LEU A 182 -16.56 -7.43 5.50
C LEU A 182 -15.84 -7.22 6.84
N VAL A 183 -16.57 -6.84 7.89
CA VAL A 183 -16.02 -6.73 9.24
C VAL A 183 -15.48 -8.08 9.72
N ARG A 184 -16.20 -9.18 9.45
CA ARG A 184 -15.72 -10.52 9.80
C ARG A 184 -14.44 -10.88 9.08
N VAL A 185 -14.35 -10.56 7.78
CA VAL A 185 -13.12 -10.78 7.00
C VAL A 185 -11.98 -9.96 7.60
N LEU A 186 -12.19 -8.66 7.84
CA LEU A 186 -11.19 -7.78 8.46
C LEU A 186 -10.74 -8.27 9.85
N GLY A 187 -11.66 -8.79 10.67
CA GLY A 187 -11.33 -9.36 11.97
C GLY A 187 -10.44 -10.61 11.92
N GLY A 188 -10.29 -11.24 10.75
CA GLY A 188 -9.37 -12.36 10.55
C GLY A 188 -7.93 -11.96 10.24
N TYR A 189 -7.66 -10.69 9.94
CA TYR A 189 -6.31 -10.18 9.62
C TYR A 189 -5.47 -9.99 10.87
N GLU A 190 -4.14 -9.88 10.71
CA GLU A 190 -3.24 -9.51 11.82
C GLU A 190 -3.46 -8.05 12.26
N PRO A 191 -3.15 -7.68 13.52
CA PRO A 191 -3.45 -6.34 14.06
C PRO A 191 -2.95 -5.18 13.19
N ASP A 192 -1.72 -5.26 12.69
CA ASP A 192 -1.12 -4.20 11.87
C ASP A 192 -1.82 -4.07 10.51
N GLU A 193 -2.25 -5.18 9.93
CA GLU A 193 -2.98 -5.18 8.66
C GLU A 193 -4.39 -4.60 8.81
N ARG A 194 -5.05 -4.83 9.96
CA ARG A 194 -6.34 -4.18 10.26
C ARG A 194 -6.19 -2.67 10.27
N VAL A 195 -5.13 -2.17 10.91
CA VAL A 195 -4.83 -0.72 10.94
C VAL A 195 -4.57 -0.20 9.53
N GLN A 196 -3.82 -0.92 8.70
CA GLN A 196 -3.55 -0.52 7.32
C GLN A 196 -4.83 -0.43 6.47
N VAL A 197 -5.71 -1.44 6.54
CA VAL A 197 -7.00 -1.43 5.83
C VAL A 197 -7.84 -0.23 6.26
N LEU A 198 -7.94 0.02 7.57
CA LEU A 198 -8.70 1.16 8.08
C LEU A 198 -8.08 2.50 7.64
N HIS A 199 -6.75 2.62 7.65
CA HIS A 199 -6.05 3.82 7.19
C HIS A 199 -6.37 4.16 5.73
N GLN A 200 -6.51 3.16 4.86
CA GLN A 200 -6.88 3.38 3.46
C GLN A 200 -8.29 3.96 3.26
N LEU A 201 -9.19 3.82 4.25
CA LEU A 201 -10.53 4.40 4.21
C LEU A 201 -10.56 5.89 4.62
N MET A 202 -9.50 6.40 5.24
CA MET A 202 -9.47 7.77 5.79
C MET A 202 -9.77 8.87 4.77
N PRO A 203 -9.25 8.83 3.52
CA PRO A 203 -9.55 9.87 2.54
C PRO A 203 -11.05 9.99 2.23
N LEU A 204 -11.75 8.86 2.15
CA LEU A 204 -13.20 8.82 1.93
C LEU A 204 -13.96 9.38 3.15
N VAL A 205 -13.60 8.92 4.35
CA VAL A 205 -14.24 9.36 5.60
C VAL A 205 -14.05 10.87 5.84
N ARG A 206 -12.88 11.42 5.50
CA ARG A 206 -12.58 12.86 5.62
C ARG A 206 -13.30 13.71 4.58
N ALA A 207 -13.56 13.16 3.41
CA ALA A 207 -14.19 13.89 2.31
C ALA A 207 -15.71 14.04 2.45
N SER A 208 -16.36 13.15 3.22
CA SER A 208 -17.78 13.29 3.49
C SER A 208 -18.06 14.65 4.16
N GLN A 209 -18.94 15.43 3.54
CA GLN A 209 -19.44 16.70 4.09
C GLN A 209 -20.19 16.51 5.42
N ARG A 210 -20.43 15.26 5.83
CA ARG A 210 -21.23 14.85 6.98
C ARG A 210 -20.38 14.22 8.09
N GLY A 211 -19.06 14.41 8.04
CA GLY A 211 -18.00 13.64 8.72
C GLY A 211 -18.14 13.27 10.20
N GLY A 212 -19.20 13.63 10.92
CA GLY A 212 -19.56 13.00 12.19
C GLY A 212 -20.01 11.54 12.07
N SER A 213 -20.83 11.19 11.08
CA SER A 213 -21.43 9.84 10.95
C SER A 213 -20.42 8.78 10.50
N GLU A 214 -19.61 9.09 9.51
CA GLU A 214 -18.66 8.21 8.86
C GLU A 214 -17.46 7.98 9.77
N ILE A 215 -17.00 9.03 10.48
CA ILE A 215 -16.01 8.89 11.55
C ILE A 215 -16.56 8.01 12.68
N ALA A 216 -17.81 8.20 13.11
CA ALA A 216 -18.40 7.36 14.14
C ALA A 216 -18.48 5.89 13.68
N ALA A 217 -18.89 5.64 12.43
CA ALA A 217 -18.94 4.31 11.84
C ALA A 217 -17.55 3.66 11.74
N LEU A 218 -16.52 4.44 11.37
CA LEU A 218 -15.14 3.99 11.30
C LEU A 218 -14.58 3.61 12.68
N LEU A 219 -14.88 4.41 13.71
CA LEU A 219 -14.45 4.13 15.08
C LEU A 219 -15.17 2.89 15.64
N LEU A 220 -16.46 2.73 15.35
CA LEU A 220 -17.20 1.51 15.69
C LEU A 220 -16.66 0.28 14.96
N LEU A 221 -16.29 0.42 13.69
CA LEU A 221 -15.65 -0.65 12.94
C LEU A 221 -14.32 -1.04 13.57
N ALA A 222 -13.48 -0.06 13.93
CA ALA A 222 -12.20 -0.29 14.59
C ALA A 222 -12.37 -1.06 15.91
N GLU A 223 -13.33 -0.67 16.73
CA GLU A 223 -13.67 -1.37 17.98
C GLU A 223 -14.13 -2.83 17.72
N GLN A 224 -14.87 -3.09 16.64
CA GLN A 224 -15.32 -4.46 16.28
C GLN A 224 -14.20 -5.39 15.81
N VAL A 225 -13.07 -4.84 15.36
CA VAL A 225 -11.91 -5.61 14.89
C VAL A 225 -10.71 -5.46 15.81
N ASP A 226 -10.94 -5.08 17.07
CA ASP A 226 -9.92 -4.92 18.12
C ASP A 226 -8.79 -3.94 17.77
N VAL A 227 -9.07 -2.91 16.96
CA VAL A 227 -8.13 -1.81 16.72
C VAL A 227 -8.37 -0.69 17.73
N PRO A 228 -7.36 -0.28 18.52
CA PRO A 228 -7.54 0.76 19.53
C PRO A 228 -8.04 2.07 18.91
N ARG A 229 -9.06 2.65 19.54
CA ARG A 229 -9.64 3.93 19.13
C ARG A 229 -8.59 5.04 18.97
N ALA A 230 -7.65 5.11 19.91
CA ALA A 230 -6.56 6.09 19.89
C ALA A 230 -5.68 5.98 18.64
N THR A 231 -5.50 4.77 18.08
CA THR A 231 -4.78 4.56 16.83
C THR A 231 -5.49 5.25 15.68
N ILE A 232 -6.80 5.06 15.55
CA ILE A 232 -7.60 5.68 14.48
C ILE A 232 -7.70 7.20 14.66
N GLU A 233 -7.89 7.68 15.88
CA GLU A 233 -7.91 9.11 16.18
C GLU A 233 -6.56 9.78 15.86
N GLY A 234 -5.44 9.10 16.11
CA GLY A 234 -4.11 9.55 15.71
C GLY A 234 -3.95 9.66 14.19
N LEU A 235 -4.47 8.69 13.43
CA LEU A 235 -4.46 8.70 11.96
C LEU A 235 -5.34 9.80 11.37
N LEU A 236 -6.45 10.13 12.02
CA LEU A 236 -7.34 11.22 11.61
C LEU A 236 -6.69 12.61 11.77
N GLY A 237 -5.61 12.74 12.57
CA GLY A 237 -4.90 13.99 12.78
C GLY A 237 -5.69 15.00 13.62
N PRO A 238 -5.09 16.16 13.97
CA PRO A 238 -5.81 17.21 14.68
C PRO A 238 -6.97 17.70 13.83
N ARG A 239 -8.17 17.77 14.42
CA ARG A 239 -9.31 18.45 13.78
C ARG A 239 -8.90 19.89 13.55
N SER A 240 -8.88 20.34 12.29
CA SER A 240 -8.88 21.76 11.99
C SER A 240 -10.07 22.37 12.73
N ALA A 241 -9.79 23.24 13.69
CA ALA A 241 -10.83 24.05 14.30
C ALA A 241 -11.25 25.07 13.24
N ASP A 242 -12.45 24.89 12.69
CA ASP A 242 -13.16 25.96 11.98
C ASP A 242 -13.44 27.13 12.93
#